data_AF-A0A7J7KZD6-F1
#
_entry.id   AF-A0A7J7KZD6-F1
#
_cell.length_a   1.000
_cell.length_b   1.000
_cell.length_c   1.000
_cell.angle_alpha   90.00
_cell.angle_beta   90.00
_cell.angle_gamma   90.00
#
_symmetry.space_group_name_H-M   'P 1'
#
loop_
_entity.id
_entity.type
_entity.pdbx_description
1 polymer ?
#
loop_
_entity_poly.entity_id
_entity_poly.type
_entity_poly.pdbx_seq_one_letter_code
_entity_poly.pdbx_strand_id
1 'polypeptide(L)'
;MLGNTKHKSYTERRIFIRYKVIQVLAGGGSALVEWRLETGRTHQIRAHAKYMGIPLLGDEVYGGTKSMALSLLRPCTHSSCHGELLQLVSKLQRPCLHALALG
;
A
#
# COMPACT_ATOMS: atom_id res chain seq x y z
N MET A 1 42.82 18.95 27.27
CA MET A 1 42.92 17.81 26.32
C MET A 1 41.53 17.48 25.81
N LEU A 2 41.47 17.03 24.56
CA LEU A 2 40.32 16.85 23.68
C LEU A 2 39.23 15.92 24.23
N GLY A 3 37.97 16.19 23.86
CA GLY A 3 36.83 15.30 24.08
C GLY A 3 35.58 15.77 23.37
N ASN A 4 35.68 15.98 22.05
CA ASN A 4 34.62 16.49 21.19
C ASN A 4 33.59 15.38 20.90
N THR A 5 32.57 15.20 21.74
CA THR A 5 31.48 14.27 21.45
C THR A 5 30.47 14.95 20.52
N LYS A 6 30.70 14.82 19.21
CA LYS A 6 29.74 15.23 18.18
C LYS A 6 28.44 14.44 18.37
N HIS A 7 27.45 15.05 19.03
CA HIS A 7 26.06 14.63 18.87
C HIS A 7 25.68 14.92 17.41
N LYS A 8 25.76 13.89 16.56
CA LYS A 8 25.08 13.90 15.26
C LYS A 8 23.60 14.03 15.57
N SER A 9 23.06 15.24 15.44
CA SER A 9 21.62 15.47 15.38
C SER A 9 21.10 14.67 14.18
N TYR A 10 20.57 13.47 14.44
CA TYR A 10 19.83 12.71 13.47
C TYR A 10 18.52 13.46 13.29
N THR A 11 18.50 14.44 12.39
CA THR A 11 17.25 15.11 12.00
C THR A 11 16.39 14.04 11.37
N GLU A 12 15.48 13.46 12.16
CA GLU A 12 14.45 12.56 11.69
C GLU A 12 13.66 13.33 10.63
N ARG A 13 13.97 13.08 9.34
CA ARG A 13 13.18 13.61 8.24
C ARG A 13 11.80 12.95 8.33
N ARG A 14 10.91 13.56 9.11
CA ARG A 14 9.53 13.11 9.31
C ARG A 14 8.89 12.84 7.97
N ILE A 15 8.48 11.59 7.78
CA ILE A 15 7.73 11.15 6.61
C ILE A 15 6.27 11.44 6.92
N PHE A 16 5.75 12.52 6.36
CA PHE A 16 4.33 12.85 6.46
C PHE A 16 3.57 12.26 5.27
N ILE A 17 2.60 11.42 5.59
CA ILE A 17 1.69 10.79 4.64
C ILE A 17 0.28 11.00 5.19
N ARG A 18 -0.61 11.54 4.37
CA ARG A 18 -2.05 11.53 4.65
C ARG A 18 -2.73 10.57 3.70
N TYR A 19 -3.77 9.89 4.16
CA TYR A 19 -4.61 9.09 3.29
C TYR A 19 -6.08 9.31 3.62
N LYS A 20 -6.93 9.10 2.61
CA LYS A 20 -8.38 9.14 2.73
C LYS A 20 -8.96 7.92 2.04
N VAL A 21 -9.78 7.16 2.75
CA VAL A 21 -10.58 6.09 2.13
C VAL A 21 -11.65 6.74 1.28
N ILE A 22 -11.60 6.48 -0.02
CA ILE A 22 -12.56 7.00 -1.01
C ILE A 22 -13.75 6.05 -1.12
N GLN A 23 -13.48 4.75 -1.17
CA GLN A 23 -14.50 3.73 -1.31
C GLN A 23 -14.06 2.41 -0.70
N VAL A 24 -14.98 1.74 0.01
CA VAL A 24 -14.81 0.35 0.44
C VAL A 24 -15.32 -0.56 -0.67
N LEU A 25 -14.54 -1.58 -1.02
CA LEU A 25 -14.77 -2.49 -2.13
C LEU A 25 -14.87 -3.93 -1.64
N ALA A 26 -15.49 -4.79 -2.45
CA ALA A 26 -15.62 -6.22 -2.19
C ALA A 26 -16.03 -6.50 -0.73
N GLY A 27 -17.16 -5.94 -0.28
CA GLY A 27 -17.70 -6.19 1.07
C GLY A 27 -16.77 -5.88 2.26
N GLY A 28 -15.70 -5.08 2.06
CA GLY A 28 -14.69 -4.80 3.09
C GLY A 28 -13.35 -5.50 2.88
N GLY A 29 -13.21 -6.38 1.89
CA GLY A 29 -11.95 -7.06 1.57
C GLY A 29 -10.90 -6.17 0.91
N SER A 30 -11.26 -4.97 0.44
CA SER A 30 -10.33 -3.98 -0.10
C SER A 30 -10.91 -2.56 -0.06
N ALA A 31 -10.08 -1.56 -0.33
CA ALA A 31 -10.52 -0.17 -0.41
C ALA A 31 -9.73 0.63 -1.47
N LEU A 32 -10.42 1.58 -2.10
CA LEU A 32 -9.80 2.64 -2.89
C LEU A 32 -9.38 3.77 -1.94
N VAL A 33 -8.10 4.14 -1.98
CA VAL A 33 -7.51 5.10 -1.05
C VAL A 33 -6.76 6.18 -1.83
N GLU A 34 -7.06 7.44 -1.52
CA GLU A 34 -6.26 8.59 -1.95
C GLU A 34 -5.10 8.78 -0.98
N TRP A 35 -3.88 8.85 -1.50
CA TRP A 35 -2.67 9.12 -0.74
C TRP A 35 -2.14 10.52 -1.08
N ARG A 36 -1.80 11.32 -0.06
CA ARG A 36 -1.13 12.62 -0.21
C ARG A 36 0.22 12.57 0.49
N LEU A 37 1.26 12.80 -0.29
CA LEU A 37 2.65 12.76 0.15
C LEU A 37 3.19 14.17 0.32
N GLU A 38 3.83 14.45 1.46
CA GLU A 38 4.63 15.67 1.64
C GLU A 38 6.08 15.47 1.16
N THR A 39 6.51 14.21 1.02
CA THR A 39 7.85 13.83 0.58
C THR A 39 7.77 12.72 -0.47
N GLY A 40 8.70 12.68 -1.42
CA GLY A 40 8.74 11.67 -2.49
C GLY A 40 9.78 10.58 -2.29
N ARG A 41 9.81 9.87 -1.15
CA ARG A 41 10.77 8.77 -0.97
C ARG A 41 10.37 7.55 -1.81
N THR A 42 11.37 6.80 -2.28
CA THR A 42 11.15 5.57 -3.04
C THR A 42 10.25 4.61 -2.27
N HIS A 43 9.21 4.10 -2.93
CA HIS A 43 8.24 3.15 -2.37
C HIS A 43 7.51 3.62 -1.09
N GLN A 44 7.49 4.92 -0.80
CA GLN A 44 6.95 5.46 0.45
C GLN A 44 5.53 4.96 0.76
N ILE A 45 4.62 4.99 -0.21
CA ILE A 45 3.24 4.48 -0.05
C ILE A 45 3.24 2.97 0.22
N ARG A 46 3.99 2.19 -0.55
CA ARG A 46 4.03 0.72 -0.48
C ARG A 46 4.51 0.24 0.90
N ALA A 47 5.60 0.82 1.39
CA ALA A 47 6.15 0.51 2.70
C ALA A 47 5.20 0.90 3.83
N HIS A 48 4.57 2.07 3.73
CA HIS A 48 3.64 2.54 4.75
C HIS A 48 2.34 1.71 4.80
N ALA A 49 1.78 1.39 3.64
CA ALA A 49 0.61 0.53 3.50
C ALA A 49 0.85 -0.85 4.13
N LYS A 50 2.02 -1.46 3.88
CA LYS A 50 2.45 -2.70 4.55
C LYS A 50 2.54 -2.54 6.07
N TYR A 51 3.19 -1.48 6.54
CA TYR A 51 3.37 -1.22 7.97
C TYR A 51 2.02 -1.10 8.70
N MET A 52 1.02 -0.49 8.04
CA MET A 52 -0.35 -0.40 8.56
C MET A 52 -1.15 -1.71 8.47
N GLY A 53 -0.60 -2.77 7.88
CA GLY A 53 -1.32 -4.04 7.67
C GLY A 53 -2.30 -4.03 6.49
N ILE A 54 -2.26 -3.00 5.64
CA ILE A 54 -3.13 -2.84 4.46
C ILE A 54 -2.31 -2.71 3.18
N PRO A 55 -1.52 -3.73 2.80
CA PRO A 55 -0.63 -3.64 1.65
C PRO A 55 -1.40 -3.48 0.33
N LEU A 56 -0.74 -2.89 -0.67
CA LEU A 56 -1.35 -2.65 -1.97
C LEU A 56 -1.54 -3.96 -2.72
N LEU A 57 -2.73 -4.18 -3.28
CA LEU A 57 -3.02 -5.39 -4.08
C LEU A 57 -2.03 -5.52 -5.25
N GLY A 58 -1.51 -6.72 -5.48
CA GLY A 58 -0.48 -6.98 -6.49
C GLY A 58 0.94 -6.56 -6.11
N ASP A 59 1.18 -6.15 -4.86
CA ASP A 59 2.51 -5.81 -4.36
C ASP A 59 3.25 -7.02 -3.79
N GLU A 60 3.94 -7.74 -4.67
CA GLU A 60 4.70 -8.95 -4.31
C GLU A 60 5.87 -8.68 -3.35
N VAL A 61 6.37 -7.43 -3.27
CA VAL A 61 7.51 -7.08 -2.40
C VAL A 61 7.03 -6.67 -0.99
N TYR A 62 5.93 -5.91 -0.93
CA TYR A 62 5.42 -5.37 0.33
C TYR A 62 4.20 -6.12 0.88
N GLY A 63 3.93 -7.34 0.40
CA GLY A 63 3.02 -8.28 1.05
C GLY A 63 1.57 -8.25 0.56
N GLY A 64 1.29 -7.54 -0.53
CA GLY A 64 0.00 -7.57 -1.22
C GLY A 64 -0.02 -8.59 -2.36
N THR A 65 0.49 -9.80 -2.09
CA THR A 65 0.60 -10.86 -3.09
C THR A 65 -0.76 -11.24 -3.67
N LYS A 66 -0.78 -11.85 -4.85
CA LYS A 66 -2.02 -12.37 -5.46
C LYS A 66 -2.78 -13.33 -4.54
N SER A 67 -2.05 -14.17 -3.80
CA SER A 67 -2.65 -15.12 -2.85
C SER A 67 -3.34 -14.40 -1.69
N MET A 68 -2.68 -13.36 -1.15
CA MET A 68 -3.23 -12.51 -0.09
C MET A 68 -4.49 -11.77 -0.57
N ALA A 69 -4.43 -11.19 -1.77
CA ALA A 69 -5.58 -10.55 -2.41
C ALA A 69 -6.77 -11.51 -2.54
N LEU A 70 -6.57 -12.72 -3.08
CA LEU A 70 -7.65 -13.71 -3.21
C LEU A 70 -8.23 -14.13 -1.87
N SER A 71 -7.39 -14.27 -0.84
CA SER A 71 -7.82 -14.69 0.50
C SER A 71 -8.73 -13.65 1.17
N LEU A 72 -8.48 -12.36 0.92
CA LEU A 72 -9.31 -11.26 1.43
C LEU A 72 -10.56 -11.02 0.59
N LEU A 73 -10.48 -11.19 -0.74
CA LEU A 73 -11.56 -10.83 -1.64
C LEU A 73 -12.61 -11.94 -1.80
N ARG A 74 -12.22 -13.21 -1.75
CA ARG A 74 -13.16 -14.35 -1.94
C ARG A 74 -14.29 -14.39 -0.91
N PRO A 75 -14.05 -14.24 0.41
CA PRO A 75 -15.12 -14.29 1.41
C PRO A 75 -16.13 -13.16 1.26
N CYS A 76 -15.70 -12.05 0.66
CA CYS A 76 -16.48 -10.83 0.54
C CYS A 76 -17.06 -10.61 -0.87
N THR A 77 -16.94 -11.60 -1.76
CA THR A 77 -17.49 -11.59 -3.12
C THR A 77 -18.40 -12.79 -3.34
N HIS A 78 -19.44 -12.60 -4.16
CA HIS A 78 -20.39 -13.67 -4.47
C HIS A 78 -19.71 -14.80 -5.27
N SER A 79 -20.06 -16.05 -4.97
CA SER A 79 -19.43 -17.26 -5.54
C SER A 79 -19.47 -17.29 -7.07
N SER A 80 -20.52 -16.73 -7.69
CA SER A 80 -20.64 -16.65 -9.15
C SER A 80 -19.52 -15.84 -9.82
N CYS A 81 -18.91 -14.89 -9.10
CA CYS A 81 -17.88 -14.01 -9.62
C CYS A 81 -16.46 -14.47 -9.27
N HIS A 82 -16.29 -15.58 -8.54
CA HIS A 82 -14.97 -16.05 -8.10
C HIS A 82 -14.05 -16.41 -9.28
N GLY A 83 -14.62 -16.90 -10.38
CA GLY A 83 -13.87 -17.16 -11.62
C GLY A 83 -13.29 -15.88 -12.23
N GLU A 84 -14.12 -14.84 -12.36
CA GLU A 84 -13.70 -13.53 -12.86
C GLU A 84 -12.68 -12.88 -11.93
N LEU A 85 -12.90 -12.95 -10.62
CA LEU A 85 -11.98 -12.45 -9.60
C LEU A 85 -10.60 -13.10 -9.74
N LEU A 86 -10.54 -14.43 -9.92
CA LEU A 86 -9.29 -15.15 -10.13
C LEU A 86 -8.57 -14.65 -11.37
N GLN A 87 -9.29 -14.44 -12.48
CA GLN A 87 -8.72 -13.91 -13.72
C GLN A 87 -8.23 -12.47 -13.58
N LEU A 88 -8.93 -11.62 -12.83
CA LEU A 88 -8.51 -10.24 -12.58
C LEU A 88 -7.26 -10.19 -11.73
N VAL A 89 -7.23 -10.93 -10.62
CA VAL A 89 -6.08 -10.97 -9.70
C VAL A 89 -4.86 -11.60 -10.38
N SER A 90 -5.05 -12.64 -11.22
CA SER A 90 -3.93 -13.26 -11.94
C SER A 90 -3.25 -12.28 -12.91
N LYS A 91 -4.01 -11.34 -13.49
CA LYS A 91 -3.53 -10.29 -14.38
C LYS A 91 -2.83 -9.13 -13.67
N LEU A 92 -2.84 -9.04 -12.34
CA LEU A 92 -2.09 -8.03 -11.61
C LEU A 92 -0.58 -8.28 -11.77
N GLN A 93 0.08 -7.47 -12.60
CA GLN A 93 1.53 -7.55 -12.81
C GLN A 93 2.32 -6.53 -11.99
N ARG A 94 1.61 -5.57 -11.39
CA ARG A 94 2.18 -4.47 -10.61
C ARG A 94 1.25 -4.13 -9.44
N PRO A 95 1.77 -3.47 -8.39
CA PRO A 95 0.93 -2.95 -7.33
C PRO A 95 -0.20 -2.08 -7.91
N CYS A 96 -1.40 -2.19 -7.34
CA CYS A 96 -2.54 -1.32 -7.58
C CYS A 96 -2.27 0.07 -6.99
N LEU A 97 -1.28 0.75 -7.56
CA LEU A 97 -0.82 2.08 -7.21
C LEU A 97 -0.69 2.87 -8.50
N HIS A 98 -1.44 3.95 -8.59
CA HIS A 98 -1.40 4.85 -9.73
C HIS A 98 -1.18 6.27 -9.21
N ALA A 99 -0.37 7.04 -9.92
CA ALA A 99 -0.17 8.45 -9.64
C ALA A 99 -1.17 9.25 -10.49
N LEU A 100 -1.94 10.14 -9.85
CA LEU A 100 -2.85 11.05 -10.55
C LEU A 100 -2.18 12.40 -10.85
N ALA A 101 -1.41 12.92 -9.89
CA ALA A 101 -0.60 14.12 -10.03
C ALA A 101 0.73 13.90 -9.31
N LEU A 102 1.81 14.32 -9.95
CA LEU A 102 3.10 14.56 -9.31
C LEU A 102 3.21 16.08 -9.24
N GLY A 103 3.49 16.62 -8.05
CA GLY A 103 3.57 18.07 -7.83
C GLY A 103 4.59 18.76 -8.73
#